data_AF-A0A7V8DBD6-F1
#
_entry.id   AF-A0A7V8DBD6-F1
#
_cell.length_a   1.000
_cell.length_b   1.000
_cell.length_c   1.000
_cell.angle_alpha   90.00
_cell.angle_beta   90.00
_cell.angle_gamma   90.00
#
_symmetry.space_group_name_H-M   'P 1'
#
loop_
_entity.id
_entity.type
_entity.pdbx_description
1 polymer ?
#
loop_
_entity_poly.entity_id
_entity_poly.type
_entity_poly.pdbx_seq_one_letter_code
_entity_poly.pdbx_strand_id
1 'polypeptide(L)'
;MSMKYLRGVSTLKLDAEKCIGCGMCITVCPHAVFMIKERKASVTDADLCMECGACAVNCPVDAISVKKGVGCAQAVRNGLLKGTEPDCGCGDDGTCC
;
A
#
# COMPACT_ATOMS: atom_id res chain seq x y z
N MET A 1 15.41 12.92 10.90
CA MET A 1 14.07 13.13 10.33
C MET A 1 13.52 11.80 9.85
N SER A 2 12.59 11.18 10.58
CA SER A 2 11.81 10.04 10.07
C SER A 2 10.57 10.62 9.38
N MET A 3 10.55 10.58 8.04
CA MET A 3 9.40 10.99 7.23
C MET A 3 8.35 9.88 7.28
N LYS A 4 7.54 9.84 8.35
CA LYS A 4 6.31 9.05 8.38
C LYS A 4 5.32 9.67 7.39
N TYR A 5 4.74 8.84 6.52
CA TYR A 5 3.77 9.29 5.53
C TYR A 5 2.42 9.56 6.21
N LEU A 6 1.84 8.53 6.85
CA LEU A 6 0.62 8.64 7.64
C LEU A 6 0.62 7.56 8.73
N ARG A 7 0.19 7.90 9.95
CA ARG A 7 0.21 6.98 11.10
C ARG A 7 -1.04 6.09 11.12
N GLY A 8 -0.84 4.77 11.12
CA GLY A 8 -1.90 3.79 11.42
C GLY A 8 -2.99 3.64 10.36
N VAL A 9 -2.76 4.10 9.13
CA VAL A 9 -3.75 4.06 8.03
C VAL A 9 -3.30 3.24 6.83
N SER A 10 -2.07 2.73 6.85
CA SER A 10 -1.51 1.93 5.75
C SER A 10 -2.30 0.64 5.54
N THR A 11 -2.75 0.42 4.31
CA THR A 11 -3.45 -0.79 3.89
C THR A 11 -2.52 -1.93 3.52
N LEU A 12 -1.20 -1.73 3.70
CA LEU A 12 -0.17 -2.72 3.40
C LEU A 12 -0.39 -4.01 4.20
N LYS A 13 -0.48 -5.13 3.49
CA LYS A 13 -0.53 -6.48 4.06
C LYS A 13 0.55 -7.35 3.43
N LEU A 14 1.21 -8.14 4.27
CA LEU A 14 2.20 -9.13 3.89
C LEU A 14 1.74 -10.50 4.41
N ASP A 15 1.61 -11.45 3.50
CA ASP A 15 1.37 -12.86 3.78
C ASP A 15 2.72 -13.57 3.93
N ALA A 16 3.11 -13.85 5.17
CA ALA A 16 4.37 -14.51 5.47
C ALA A 16 4.41 -15.95 4.98
N GLU A 17 3.28 -16.64 4.82
CA GLU A 17 3.24 -18.03 4.38
C GLU A 17 3.54 -18.15 2.90
N LYS A 18 3.03 -17.22 2.10
CA LYS A 18 3.35 -17.13 0.66
C LYS A 18 4.74 -16.57 0.36
N CYS A 19 5.33 -15.84 1.31
CA CYS A 19 6.61 -15.17 1.08
C CYS A 19 7.77 -16.17 0.90
N ILE A 20 8.38 -16.14 -0.28
CA ILE A 20 9.57 -16.96 -0.61
C ILE A 20 10.91 -16.27 -0.29
N GLY A 21 10.88 -15.07 0.30
CA GLY A 21 12.12 -14.37 0.68
C GLY A 21 12.94 -13.79 -0.47
N CYS A 22 12.37 -13.58 -1.66
CA CYS A 22 13.11 -13.15 -2.86
C CYS A 22 13.72 -11.74 -2.78
N GLY A 23 13.33 -10.92 -1.79
CA GLY A 23 13.91 -9.58 -1.58
C GLY A 23 13.41 -8.48 -2.50
N MET A 24 12.61 -8.77 -3.53
CA MET A 24 12.12 -7.77 -4.49
C MET A 24 11.43 -6.58 -3.83
N CYS A 25 10.66 -6.80 -2.76
CA CYS A 25 9.99 -5.74 -2.01
C CYS A 25 10.94 -4.71 -1.40
N ILE A 26 12.17 -5.10 -1.06
CA ILE A 26 13.21 -4.21 -0.54
C ILE A 26 13.80 -3.39 -1.68
N THR A 27 14.09 -4.04 -2.81
CA THR A 27 14.66 -3.40 -4.00
C THR A 27 13.76 -2.30 -4.57
N VAL A 28 12.44 -2.54 -4.61
CA VAL A 28 11.49 -1.61 -5.25
C VAL A 28 10.87 -0.59 -4.29
N CYS A 29 11.10 -0.70 -2.97
CA CYS A 29 10.52 0.21 -1.99
C CYS A 29 11.47 1.38 -1.70
N PRO A 30 11.17 2.60 -2.19
CA PRO A 30 12.05 3.76 -1.95
C PRO A 30 12.07 4.21 -0.49
N HIS A 31 11.10 3.76 0.31
CA HIS A 31 10.90 4.18 1.70
C HIS A 31 11.39 3.12 2.72
N ALA A 32 12.06 2.05 2.26
CA ALA A 32 12.62 1.00 3.11
C ALA A 32 11.63 0.40 4.15
N VAL A 33 10.37 0.20 3.72
CA VAL A 33 9.27 -0.35 4.55
C VAL A 33 9.50 -1.84 4.90
N PHE A 34 10.37 -2.52 4.17
CA PHE A 34 10.60 -3.96 4.31
C PHE A 34 12.03 -4.25 4.75
N MET A 35 12.19 -5.34 5.48
CA MET A 35 13.48 -5.99 5.76
C MET A 35 13.35 -7.50 5.62
N ILE A 36 14.46 -8.21 5.50
CA ILE A 36 14.47 -9.68 5.62
C ILE A 36 14.71 -10.07 7.07
N LYS A 37 13.83 -10.91 7.61
CA LYS A 37 14.01 -11.64 8.87
C LYS A 37 13.71 -13.11 8.62
N GLU A 38 14.53 -14.00 9.15
CA GLU A 38 14.30 -15.45 9.06
C GLU A 38 14.04 -15.94 7.61
N ARG A 39 14.77 -15.37 6.65
CA ARG A 39 14.64 -15.66 5.21
C ARG A 39 13.28 -15.25 4.59
N LYS A 40 12.44 -14.50 5.29
CA LYS A 40 11.18 -13.94 4.77
C LYS A 40 11.18 -12.43 4.87
N ALA A 41 10.33 -11.78 4.07
CA ALA A 41 10.10 -10.35 4.22
C ALA A 41 9.39 -10.07 5.55
N SER A 42 9.65 -8.90 6.14
CA SER A 42 9.02 -8.40 7.34
C SER A 42 8.84 -6.89 7.20
N VAL A 43 7.71 -6.36 7.66
CA VAL A 43 7.41 -4.92 7.62
C VAL A 43 8.07 -4.25 8.82
N THR A 44 8.90 -3.24 8.57
CA THR A 44 9.63 -2.50 9.62
C THR A 44 8.74 -1.42 10.25
N ASP A 45 8.19 -0.55 9.41
CA ASP A 45 7.26 0.51 9.80
C ASP A 45 6.27 0.74 8.66
N ALA A 46 5.02 0.33 8.87
CA ALA A 46 3.97 0.49 7.88
C ALA A 46 3.60 1.97 7.64
N ASP A 47 3.91 2.88 8.57
CA ASP A 47 3.63 4.31 8.44
C ASP A 47 4.55 5.00 7.41
N LEU A 48 5.65 4.35 7.02
CA LEU A 48 6.52 4.81 5.93
C LEU A 48 5.91 4.48 4.55
N CYS A 49 4.93 3.59 4.49
CA CYS A 49 4.31 3.19 3.24
C CYS A 49 3.46 4.33 2.67
N MET A 50 3.80 4.78 1.47
CA MET A 50 3.00 5.73 0.70
C MET A 50 1.97 5.06 -0.23
N GLU A 51 1.78 3.76 -0.07
CA GLU A 51 0.82 2.96 -0.85
C GLU A 51 1.03 3.02 -2.38
N CYS A 52 2.28 3.19 -2.82
CA CYS A 52 2.60 3.26 -4.26
C CYS A 52 2.38 1.94 -5.01
N GLY A 53 2.34 0.80 -4.31
CA GLY A 53 2.06 -0.50 -4.90
C GLY A 53 3.19 -1.19 -5.64
N ALA A 54 4.39 -0.60 -5.69
CA ALA A 54 5.54 -1.20 -6.38
C ALA A 54 5.88 -2.59 -5.83
N CYS A 55 5.83 -2.78 -4.51
CA CYS A 55 6.09 -4.06 -3.85
C CYS A 55 5.08 -5.16 -4.25
N ALA A 56 3.80 -4.81 -4.37
CA ALA A 56 2.76 -5.76 -4.77
C ALA A 56 2.91 -6.18 -6.24
N VAL A 57 3.22 -5.24 -7.15
CA VAL A 57 3.41 -5.52 -8.59
C VAL A 57 4.62 -6.43 -8.85
N ASN A 58 5.67 -6.27 -8.05
CA ASN A 58 6.93 -7.01 -8.24
C ASN A 58 7.05 -8.26 -7.36
N CYS A 59 5.98 -8.64 -6.65
CA CYS A 59 5.99 -9.87 -5.86
C CYS A 59 5.65 -11.06 -6.80
N PRO A 60 6.58 -12.01 -7.02
CA PRO A 60 6.34 -13.12 -7.96
C PRO A 60 5.33 -14.15 -7.46
N VAL A 61 4.91 -14.06 -6.19
CA VAL A 61 4.05 -15.01 -5.49
C VAL A 61 2.85 -14.33 -4.83
N ASP A 62 2.59 -13.06 -5.18
CA ASP A 62 1.47 -12.27 -4.66
C ASP A 62 1.34 -12.28 -3.13
N ALA A 63 2.48 -12.32 -2.42
CA ALA A 63 2.52 -12.31 -0.96
C ALA A 63 2.27 -10.91 -0.37
N ILE A 64 2.27 -9.85 -1.19
CA ILE A 64 2.12 -8.46 -0.74
C ILE A 64 0.92 -7.83 -1.42
N SER A 65 0.07 -7.18 -0.62
CA SER A 65 -1.05 -6.37 -1.13
C SER A 65 -1.06 -5.00 -0.47
N VAL A 66 -1.49 -4.00 -1.23
CA VAL A 66 -1.69 -2.63 -0.75
C VAL A 66 -2.73 -1.96 -1.64
N LYS A 67 -3.64 -1.19 -1.06
CA LYS A 67 -4.60 -0.39 -1.84
C LYS A 67 -3.86 0.79 -2.43
N LYS A 68 -3.53 0.69 -3.71
CA LYS A 68 -2.82 1.73 -4.44
C LYS A 68 -3.76 2.89 -4.71
N GLY A 69 -3.25 4.10 -4.60
CA GLY A 69 -3.97 5.31 -4.95
C GLY A 69 -4.19 6.22 -3.75
N VAL A 70 -4.41 7.48 -4.07
CA VAL A 70 -4.64 8.57 -3.11
C VAL A 70 -6.02 8.48 -2.43
N GLY A 71 -6.54 7.29 -2.09
CA GLY A 71 -7.93 6.99 -1.69
C GLY A 71 -8.73 8.19 -1.13
N CYS A 72 -8.40 8.68 0.06
CA CYS A 72 -9.09 9.81 0.68
C CYS A 72 -8.85 11.15 -0.03
N ALA A 73 -7.61 11.41 -0.50
CA ALA A 73 -7.29 12.63 -1.24
C ALA A 73 -7.87 12.64 -2.66
N GLN A 74 -8.08 11.49 -3.30
CA GLN A 74 -8.81 11.36 -4.56
C GLN A 74 -10.29 11.62 -4.34
N ALA A 75 -10.89 11.01 -3.31
CA ALA A 75 -12.28 11.25 -2.93
C ALA A 75 -12.54 12.74 -2.68
N VAL A 76 -11.67 13.40 -1.91
CA VAL A 76 -11.75 14.85 -1.64
C VAL A 76 -11.58 15.68 -2.91
N ARG A 77 -10.59 15.37 -3.76
CA ARG A 77 -10.40 16.09 -5.03
C ARG A 77 -11.57 15.86 -6.00
N ASN A 78 -12.07 14.65 -6.11
CA ASN A 78 -13.18 14.29 -6.98
C ASN A 78 -14.46 14.95 -6.50
N GLY A 79 -14.72 14.96 -5.19
CA GLY A 79 -15.84 15.69 -4.59
C GLY A 79 -15.73 17.19 -4.87
N LEU A 80 -14.54 17.77 -4.73
CA LEU A 80 -14.29 19.18 -5.07
C LEU A 80 -14.53 19.48 -6.57
N LEU A 81 -14.09 18.60 -7.48
CA LEU A 81 -14.27 18.78 -8.92
C LEU A 81 -15.71 18.55 -9.39
N LYS A 82 -16.43 17.59 -8.79
CA LYS A 82 -17.80 17.21 -9.16
C LYS A 82 -18.88 17.97 -8.37
N GLY A 83 -18.49 18.71 -7.34
CA GLY A 83 -19.42 19.37 -6.41
C GLY A 83 -20.22 18.38 -5.56
N THR A 84 -19.74 17.14 -5.40
CA THR A 84 -20.39 16.08 -4.62
C THR A 84 -19.63 15.83 -3.32
N GLU A 85 -20.28 15.21 -2.34
CA GLU A 85 -19.58 14.79 -1.13
C GLU A 85 -18.48 13.76 -1.48
N PRO A 86 -17.32 13.83 -0.80
CA PRO A 86 -16.23 12.90 -1.02
C PRO A 86 -16.62 11.51 -0.52
N ASP A 87 -17.02 10.66 -1.46
CA ASP A 87 -17.28 9.25 -1.23
C ASP A 87 -16.04 8.42 -1.61
N CYS A 88 -15.84 7.28 -0.96
CA CYS A 88 -14.75 6.37 -1.23
C CYS A 88 -14.92 5.58 -2.55
N GLY A 89 -15.87 5.97 -3.41
CA GLY A 89 -16.10 5.42 -4.73
C GLY A 89 -16.52 3.95 -4.71
N CYS A 90 -16.99 3.44 -3.57
CA CYS A 90 -17.53 2.09 -3.48
C CYS A 90 -19.03 2.17 -3.81
N GLY A 91 -19.35 2.16 -5.10
CA GLY A 91 -20.73 1.88 -5.51
C GLY A 91 -21.14 0.47 -5.08
N ASP A 92 -22.41 0.29 -4.72
CA ASP A 92 -23.01 -1.00 -4.36
C ASP A 92 -22.96 -2.05 -5.50
N ASP A 93 -22.50 -1.64 -6.69
CA ASP A 93 -22.27 -2.48 -7.86
C ASP A 93 -20.86 -3.11 -7.91
N GLY A 94 -20.02 -2.86 -6.90
CA GLY A 94 -18.70 -3.47 -6.78
C GLY A 94 -17.65 -2.88 -7.71
N THR A 95 -17.89 -1.72 -8.33
CA THR A 95 -16.87 -1.01 -9.12
C THR A 95 -16.26 0.13 -8.34
N CYS A 96 -15.04 -0.10 -7.83
CA CYS A 96 -14.19 0.94 -7.25
C CYS A 96 -13.40 1.63 -8.37
N CYS A 97 -13.79 2.85 -8.75
CA CYS A 97 -12.99 3.73 -9.62
C CYS A 97 -12.52 4.98 -8.87
#